data_AF-A0A0P5T543-F1
#
_entry.id   AF-A0A0P5T543-F1
#
_cell.length_a   1.000
_cell.length_b   1.000
_cell.length_c   1.000
_cell.angle_alpha   90.00
_cell.angle_beta   90.00
_cell.angle_gamma   90.00
#
_symmetry.space_group_name_H-M   'P 1'
#
loop_
_entity.id
_entity.type
_entity.pdbx_description
1 polymer ?
#
loop_
_entity_poly.entity_id
_entity_poly.type
_entity_poly.pdbx_seq_one_letter_code
_entity_poly.pdbx_strand_id
1 'polypeptide(L)'
;MDFSHFQYQKQSLYCSHYVPHVSPFRSIFLFYNRRRIITLLFFWRLPLSPLAILRQTIALSIHFFPNEERKLNCQNQKSEVLISARKPRNMALLEFFGCAFLAFGPPLAMFLITIAKDPIRIIILIASAFFWLLALLMSSLLWLVADTLNSPIVVGVVFSVLLQELFRYLIYLLLRKAEVGLKKLTESDTAIITNKNILAYVSGLGFGIISGTFSLVNVLADATGPGTVGLHGDSNLFFLTSSLTTLCFVLLHTAWGVLFFHALDTKKFLPLIWVVTSHLLVSLLTLMNPSQLYLATILPAYAVLVVTALWAAGAAGASFTSLKKCLTIQPKTVQVRVED
;
A
#
# COMPACT_ATOMS: atom_id res chain seq x y z
N MET A 1 40.14 -43.21 4.43
CA MET A 1 40.28 -42.21 3.36
C MET A 1 38.91 -42.19 2.69
N ASP A 2 38.07 -41.17 2.78
CA ASP A 2 38.33 -39.75 2.90
C ASP A 2 37.09 -39.08 3.54
N PHE A 3 37.29 -38.27 4.58
CA PHE A 3 36.26 -37.67 5.45
C PHE A 3 36.16 -36.15 5.18
N SER A 4 36.21 -35.74 3.91
CA SER A 4 36.37 -34.34 3.50
C SER A 4 35.05 -33.63 3.16
N HIS A 5 33.89 -34.31 3.16
CA HIS A 5 32.62 -33.69 2.77
C HIS A 5 31.72 -33.20 3.93
N PHE A 6 32.14 -33.35 5.19
CA PHE A 6 31.34 -32.97 6.37
C PHE A 6 31.87 -31.73 7.14
N GLN A 7 32.98 -31.13 6.71
CA GLN A 7 33.57 -29.95 7.38
C GLN A 7 33.18 -28.59 6.79
N TYR A 8 32.69 -28.52 5.54
CA TYR A 8 32.32 -27.23 4.95
C TYR A 8 31.00 -26.64 5.48
N GLN A 9 30.18 -27.44 6.16
CA GLN A 9 28.90 -26.99 6.72
C GLN A 9 28.99 -26.58 8.20
N LYS A 10 30.15 -26.74 8.85
CA LYS A 10 30.32 -26.47 10.30
C LYS A 10 31.14 -25.22 10.64
N GLN A 11 31.59 -24.46 9.64
CA GLN A 11 32.46 -23.29 9.84
C GLN A 11 31.76 -21.93 9.60
N SER A 12 30.42 -21.93 9.49
CA SER A 12 29.59 -20.71 9.50
C SER A 12 29.03 -20.38 10.90
N LEU A 13 29.48 -21.08 11.94
CA LEU A 13 28.88 -21.07 13.27
C LEU A 13 29.84 -20.53 14.34
N TYR A 14 30.53 -19.42 14.07
CA TYR A 14 31.28 -18.67 15.09
C TYR A 14 31.26 -17.15 14.83
N CYS A 15 30.06 -16.61 14.67
CA CYS A 15 29.78 -15.19 14.96
C CYS A 15 28.46 -15.08 15.71
N SER A 16 28.37 -15.78 16.84
CA SER A 16 27.36 -15.51 17.85
C SER A 16 28.08 -15.01 19.10
N HIS A 17 27.89 -13.73 19.42
CA HIS A 17 27.61 -13.32 20.80
C HIS A 17 27.02 -11.89 20.82
N TYR A 18 25.74 -11.86 21.21
CA TYR A 18 25.09 -10.86 22.08
C TYR A 18 24.84 -9.43 21.55
N VAL A 19 23.64 -9.20 21.02
CA VAL A 19 22.94 -7.90 21.04
C VAL A 19 21.44 -8.17 21.27
N PRO A 20 20.75 -7.46 22.17
CA PRO A 20 19.51 -7.94 22.79
C PRO A 20 18.28 -7.82 21.89
N HIS A 21 17.29 -8.67 22.18
CA HIS A 21 15.91 -8.55 21.70
C HIS A 21 15.38 -7.14 21.99
N VAL A 22 15.14 -6.35 20.93
CA VAL A 22 14.34 -5.11 21.00
C VAL A 22 13.21 -5.26 19.99
N SER A 23 11.99 -5.32 20.51
CA SER A 23 10.75 -5.35 19.73
C SER A 23 10.59 -4.09 18.86
N PRO A 24 9.98 -4.17 17.67
CA PRO A 24 10.01 -3.08 16.68
C PRO A 24 9.04 -1.91 16.95
N PHE A 25 8.40 -1.82 18.13
CA PHE A 25 7.36 -0.80 18.39
C PHE A 25 7.80 0.40 19.23
N ARG A 26 9.08 0.57 19.53
CA ARG A 26 9.57 1.69 20.36
C ARG A 26 10.08 2.92 19.60
N SER A 27 9.71 3.07 18.33
CA SER A 27 10.27 4.14 17.46
C SER A 27 9.28 5.22 17.00
N ILE A 28 8.07 5.31 17.57
CA ILE A 28 7.09 6.34 17.16
C ILE A 28 6.81 7.42 18.23
N PHE A 29 7.47 7.40 19.40
CA PHE A 29 7.25 8.45 20.42
C PHE A 29 8.52 8.88 21.16
N LEU A 30 9.60 9.23 20.46
CA LEU A 30 10.72 10.01 21.05
C LEU A 30 11.34 10.99 20.06
N PHE A 31 10.53 11.69 19.28
CA PHE A 31 10.92 12.94 18.61
C PHE A 31 10.33 14.15 19.35
N TYR A 32 10.65 14.27 20.64
CA TYR A 32 10.47 15.51 21.39
C TYR A 32 11.68 15.71 22.32
N ASN A 33 12.62 16.50 21.82
CA ASN A 33 13.55 17.35 22.56
C ASN A 33 14.08 16.85 23.93
N ARG A 34 15.16 16.04 23.92
CA ARG A 34 15.90 15.69 25.16
C ARG A 34 17.40 15.47 24.95
N ARG A 35 18.06 16.33 24.15
CA ARG A 35 19.53 16.27 23.92
C ARG A 35 20.29 17.57 24.22
N ARG A 36 19.74 18.46 25.06
CA ARG A 36 20.45 19.69 25.50
C ARG A 36 20.56 19.91 27.01
N ILE A 37 20.19 18.93 27.82
CA ILE A 37 20.38 18.98 29.28
C ILE A 37 20.95 17.60 29.65
N ILE A 38 22.03 17.56 30.44
CA ILE A 38 22.95 16.42 30.68
C ILE A 38 24.20 16.45 29.78
N THR A 39 24.86 17.62 29.72
CA THR A 39 26.29 17.74 29.37
C THR A 39 27.01 18.62 30.40
N LEU A 40 26.54 18.63 31.66
CA LEU A 40 27.05 19.50 32.72
C LEU A 40 27.22 18.84 34.10
N LEU A 41 27.21 17.51 34.21
CA LEU A 41 27.36 16.84 35.51
C LEU A 41 28.13 15.53 35.46
N PHE A 42 29.34 15.52 34.87
CA PHE A 42 30.34 14.48 35.18
C PHE A 42 31.75 15.04 34.95
N PHE A 43 32.07 16.12 35.66
CA PHE A 43 33.45 16.45 36.01
C PHE A 43 33.67 15.95 37.45
N TRP A 44 34.86 15.38 37.71
CA TRP A 44 35.44 15.00 39.01
C TRP A 44 35.36 13.53 39.45
N ARG A 45 36.40 12.73 39.10
CA ARG A 45 37.30 12.02 40.05
C ARG A 45 38.43 11.27 39.31
N LEU A 46 39.67 11.67 39.61
CA LEU A 46 40.95 10.97 39.39
C LEU A 46 41.11 9.74 40.31
N PRO A 47 42.20 8.93 40.26
CA PRO A 47 43.09 8.55 39.14
C PRO A 47 43.23 7.01 38.98
N LEU A 48 43.75 6.58 37.83
CA LEU A 48 44.02 5.19 37.44
C LEU A 48 45.36 4.69 38.00
N SER A 49 45.41 3.41 38.40
CA SER A 49 46.58 2.74 38.98
C SER A 49 47.60 2.27 37.91
N PRO A 50 48.91 2.12 38.26
CA PRO A 50 49.99 1.87 37.31
C PRO A 50 50.01 0.47 36.66
N LEU A 51 49.10 -0.44 37.02
CA LEU A 51 49.07 -1.82 36.51
C LEU A 51 48.23 -2.00 35.24
N ALA A 52 47.42 -1.01 34.84
CA ALA A 52 46.60 -1.09 33.62
C ALA A 52 47.43 -0.91 32.33
N ILE A 53 48.57 -0.23 32.42
CA ILE A 53 49.42 0.10 31.26
C ILE A 53 50.27 -1.11 30.82
N LEU A 54 50.59 -2.04 31.72
CA LEU A 54 51.42 -3.22 31.40
C LEU A 54 50.63 -4.35 30.69
N ARG A 55 49.31 -4.39 30.86
CA ARG A 55 48.44 -5.37 30.16
C ARG A 55 48.15 -4.99 28.71
N GLN A 56 48.29 -3.72 28.35
CA GLN A 56 47.97 -3.21 27.02
C GLN A 56 49.12 -3.34 26.03
N THR A 57 50.37 -3.45 26.51
CA THR A 57 51.56 -3.56 25.65
C THR A 57 51.86 -4.99 25.19
N ILE A 58 51.43 -6.01 25.95
CA ILE A 58 51.65 -7.43 25.58
C ILE A 58 50.57 -7.95 24.61
N ALA A 59 49.35 -7.43 24.69
CA ALA A 59 48.28 -7.78 23.74
C ALA A 59 48.47 -7.17 22.33
N LEU A 60 49.33 -6.15 22.20
CA LEU A 60 49.63 -5.50 20.92
C LEU A 60 50.71 -6.22 20.09
N SER A 61 51.36 -7.26 20.63
CA SER A 61 52.53 -7.88 19.99
C SER A 61 52.25 -9.20 19.27
N ILE A 62 50.99 -9.68 19.22
CA ILE A 62 50.62 -10.94 18.53
C ILE A 62 49.65 -10.73 17.35
N HIS A 63 49.11 -9.53 17.13
CA HIS A 63 48.12 -9.28 16.08
C HIS A 63 48.62 -8.55 14.82
N PHE A 64 49.95 -8.42 14.63
CA PHE A 64 50.54 -7.79 13.46
C PHE A 64 51.09 -8.82 12.47
N PHE A 65 50.22 -9.66 11.93
CA PHE A 65 50.42 -10.29 10.63
C PHE A 65 49.25 -9.87 9.73
N PRO A 66 49.44 -8.94 8.78
CA PRO A 66 48.39 -8.58 7.86
C PRO A 66 48.26 -9.74 6.87
N ASN A 67 47.22 -10.55 7.00
CA ASN A 67 46.81 -11.43 5.93
C ASN A 67 46.03 -10.57 4.91
N GLU A 68 46.79 -9.86 4.07
CA GLU A 68 46.32 -9.05 2.94
C GLU A 68 45.30 -9.84 2.10
N GLU A 69 45.53 -11.14 1.86
CA GLU A 69 44.62 -12.00 1.10
C GLU A 69 43.24 -12.17 1.75
N ARG A 70 43.15 -12.18 3.08
CA ARG A 70 41.85 -12.29 3.80
C ARG A 70 41.06 -10.98 3.76
N LYS A 71 41.74 -9.83 3.78
CA LYS A 71 41.11 -8.52 3.57
C LYS A 71 40.72 -8.32 2.11
N LEU A 72 41.55 -8.74 1.17
CA LEU A 72 41.25 -8.76 -0.26
C LEU A 72 40.07 -9.69 -0.58
N ASN A 73 39.99 -10.90 -0.02
CA ASN A 73 38.82 -11.77 -0.23
C ASN A 73 37.53 -11.20 0.39
N CYS A 74 37.62 -10.58 1.58
CA CYS A 74 36.46 -9.94 2.21
C CYS A 74 36.04 -8.63 1.50
N GLN A 75 37.01 -7.88 0.95
CA GLN A 75 36.75 -6.71 0.10
C GLN A 75 36.26 -7.09 -1.29
N ASN A 76 36.78 -8.16 -1.89
CA ASN A 76 36.35 -8.70 -3.17
C ASN A 76 34.96 -9.31 -3.06
N GLN A 77 34.66 -9.99 -1.95
CA GLN A 77 33.30 -10.49 -1.70
C GLN A 77 32.34 -9.35 -1.34
N LYS A 78 32.79 -8.31 -0.61
CA LYS A 78 31.99 -7.08 -0.44
C LYS A 78 31.78 -6.33 -1.76
N SER A 79 32.80 -6.24 -2.62
CA SER A 79 32.71 -5.52 -3.88
C SER A 79 31.87 -6.29 -4.89
N GLU A 80 31.96 -7.62 -4.97
CA GLU A 80 31.07 -8.45 -5.79
C GLU A 80 29.63 -8.39 -5.29
N VAL A 81 29.39 -8.45 -3.97
CA VAL A 81 28.05 -8.25 -3.40
C VAL A 81 27.56 -6.82 -3.64
N LEU A 82 28.40 -5.79 -3.51
CA LEU A 82 28.03 -4.39 -3.78
C LEU A 82 27.79 -4.12 -5.27
N ILE A 83 28.50 -4.80 -6.17
CA ILE A 83 28.31 -4.70 -7.62
C ILE A 83 27.04 -5.45 -8.03
N SER A 84 26.75 -6.60 -7.42
CA SER A 84 25.50 -7.35 -7.64
C SER A 84 24.28 -6.71 -6.98
N ALA A 85 24.46 -5.96 -5.88
CA ALA A 85 23.37 -5.28 -5.16
C ALA A 85 23.14 -3.83 -5.62
N ARG A 86 24.08 -3.23 -6.37
CA ARG A 86 23.91 -1.89 -6.92
C ARG A 86 23.04 -1.98 -8.17
N LYS A 87 21.75 -1.72 -8.00
CA LYS A 87 20.86 -1.44 -9.11
C LYS A 87 21.34 -0.17 -9.83
N PRO A 88 21.58 -0.21 -11.16
CA PRO A 88 21.87 1.01 -11.90
C PRO A 88 20.74 2.02 -11.70
N ARG A 89 21.05 3.33 -11.60
CA ARG A 89 20.01 4.37 -11.40
C ARG A 89 18.86 4.27 -12.42
N ASN A 90 19.17 3.90 -13.67
CA ASN A 90 18.18 3.68 -14.73
C ASN A 90 17.21 2.54 -14.39
N MET A 91 17.70 1.49 -13.74
CA MET A 91 16.89 0.33 -13.34
C MET A 91 16.04 0.64 -12.09
N ALA A 92 16.50 1.51 -11.19
CA ALA A 92 15.68 2.00 -10.07
C ALA A 92 14.50 2.82 -10.57
N LEU A 93 14.75 3.78 -11.48
CA LEU A 93 13.69 4.56 -12.12
C LEU A 93 12.72 3.67 -12.91
N LEU A 94 13.21 2.63 -13.59
CA LEU A 94 12.34 1.68 -14.30
C LEU A 94 11.37 0.96 -13.36
N GLU A 95 11.83 0.51 -12.19
CA GLU A 95 10.95 -0.12 -11.20
C GLU A 95 9.97 0.88 -10.58
N PHE A 96 10.42 2.10 -10.28
CA PHE A 96 9.54 3.19 -9.83
C PHE A 96 8.41 3.42 -10.84
N PHE A 97 8.73 3.72 -12.10
CA PHE A 97 7.70 4.02 -13.12
C PHE A 97 6.84 2.79 -13.43
N GLY A 98 7.44 1.59 -13.49
CA GLY A 98 6.71 0.34 -13.67
C GLY A 98 5.69 0.09 -12.57
N CYS A 99 6.11 0.22 -11.31
CA CYS A 99 5.25 0.04 -10.14
C CYS A 99 4.19 1.16 -10.02
N ALA A 100 4.54 2.40 -10.36
CA ALA A 100 3.63 3.54 -10.33
C ALA A 100 2.52 3.41 -11.39
N PHE A 101 2.89 3.12 -12.64
CA PHE A 101 1.91 2.97 -13.72
C PHE A 101 1.09 1.69 -13.59
N LEU A 102 1.64 0.62 -13.01
CA LEU A 102 0.86 -0.56 -12.69
C LEU A 102 -0.24 -0.23 -11.66
N ALA A 103 0.11 0.47 -10.59
CA ALA A 103 -0.85 0.78 -9.52
C ALA A 103 -1.86 1.87 -9.88
N PHE A 104 -1.39 2.97 -10.47
CA PHE A 104 -2.18 4.19 -10.71
C PHE A 104 -2.49 4.47 -12.18
N GLY A 105 -1.95 3.69 -13.13
CA GLY A 105 -2.27 3.85 -14.55
C GLY A 105 -3.76 3.66 -14.87
N PRO A 106 -4.39 2.53 -14.47
CA PRO A 106 -5.82 2.35 -14.70
C PRO A 106 -6.69 3.41 -13.98
N PRO A 107 -6.47 3.73 -12.69
CA PRO A 107 -7.19 4.82 -12.01
C PRO A 107 -7.01 6.18 -12.69
N LEU A 108 -5.81 6.49 -13.19
CA LEU A 108 -5.53 7.73 -13.94
C LEU A 108 -6.30 7.76 -15.27
N ALA A 109 -6.32 6.65 -16.01
CA ALA A 109 -7.10 6.55 -17.24
C ALA A 109 -8.61 6.73 -16.97
N MET A 110 -9.11 6.09 -15.91
CA MET A 110 -10.49 6.25 -15.46
C MET A 110 -10.79 7.71 -15.12
N PHE A 111 -9.91 8.38 -14.37
CA PHE A 111 -10.05 9.80 -14.03
C PHE A 111 -10.10 10.70 -15.27
N LEU A 112 -9.11 10.59 -16.15
CA LEU A 112 -8.99 11.44 -17.35
C LEU A 112 -10.16 11.23 -18.33
N ILE A 113 -10.59 9.98 -18.54
CA ILE A 113 -11.62 9.65 -19.53
C ILE A 113 -13.03 9.97 -19.02
N THR A 114 -13.30 9.74 -17.72
CA THR A 114 -14.67 9.75 -17.18
C THR A 114 -14.98 10.88 -16.20
N ILE A 115 -13.99 11.40 -15.47
CA ILE A 115 -14.19 12.37 -14.38
C ILE A 115 -13.76 13.77 -14.78
N ALA A 116 -12.62 13.92 -15.43
CA ALA A 116 -12.03 15.22 -15.77
C ALA A 116 -12.93 16.11 -16.67
N LYS A 117 -13.93 15.53 -17.33
CA LYS A 117 -14.87 16.23 -18.21
C LYS A 117 -15.92 17.06 -17.46
N ASP A 118 -16.26 16.67 -16.22
CA ASP A 118 -17.32 17.33 -15.45
C ASP A 118 -16.81 17.76 -14.06
N PRO A 119 -16.84 19.07 -13.72
CA PRO A 119 -16.30 19.56 -12.45
C PRO A 119 -17.04 19.00 -11.22
N ILE A 120 -18.34 18.69 -11.35
CA ILE A 120 -19.13 18.08 -10.27
C ILE A 120 -18.55 16.71 -9.87
N ARG A 121 -18.08 15.92 -10.85
CA ARG A 121 -17.47 14.61 -10.59
C ARG A 121 -16.14 14.78 -9.85
N ILE A 122 -15.36 15.81 -10.18
CA ILE A 122 -14.11 16.11 -9.48
C ILE A 122 -14.37 16.46 -8.01
N ILE A 123 -15.38 17.30 -7.74
CA ILE A 123 -15.76 17.69 -6.37
C ILE A 123 -16.17 16.45 -5.55
N ILE A 124 -16.98 15.57 -6.12
CA ILE A 124 -17.42 14.33 -5.44
C ILE A 124 -16.24 13.40 -5.18
N LEU A 125 -15.33 13.25 -6.14
CA LEU A 125 -14.12 12.44 -5.97
C LEU A 125 -13.28 12.95 -4.79
N ILE A 126 -13.01 14.25 -4.74
CA ILE A 126 -12.23 14.88 -3.65
C ILE A 126 -12.94 14.72 -2.30
N ALA A 127 -14.27 14.97 -2.26
CA ALA A 127 -15.05 14.79 -1.05
C ALA A 127 -15.01 13.35 -0.53
N SER A 128 -15.12 12.36 -1.43
CA SER A 128 -15.03 10.95 -1.04
C SER A 128 -13.63 10.58 -0.52
N ALA A 129 -12.56 11.08 -1.16
CA ALA A 129 -11.20 10.88 -0.70
C ALA A 129 -10.97 11.47 0.72
N PHE A 130 -11.51 12.66 0.98
CA PHE A 130 -11.44 13.29 2.31
C PHE A 130 -12.15 12.46 3.39
N PHE A 131 -13.34 11.93 3.11
CA PHE A 131 -14.07 11.08 4.06
C PHE A 131 -13.36 9.75 4.32
N TRP A 132 -12.67 9.18 3.33
CA TRP A 132 -11.82 8.01 3.56
C TRP A 132 -10.65 8.34 4.51
N LEU A 133 -10.00 9.50 4.34
CA LEU A 133 -8.95 9.96 5.26
C LEU A 133 -9.49 10.18 6.68
N LEU A 134 -10.70 10.71 6.82
CA LEU A 134 -11.35 10.86 8.12
C LEU A 134 -11.67 9.50 8.76
N ALA A 135 -12.11 8.51 7.97
CA ALA A 135 -12.29 7.14 8.44
C ALA A 135 -10.97 6.54 8.95
N LEU A 136 -9.87 6.76 8.21
CA LEU A 136 -8.54 6.28 8.61
C LEU A 136 -8.02 7.00 9.86
N LEU A 137 -8.25 8.31 9.97
CA LEU A 137 -7.91 9.09 11.16
C LEU A 137 -8.61 8.52 12.40
N MET A 138 -9.93 8.29 12.32
CA MET A 138 -10.68 7.66 13.41
C MET A 138 -10.18 6.25 13.73
N SER A 139 -9.80 5.47 12.70
CA SER A 139 -9.22 4.14 12.87
C SER A 139 -7.87 4.20 13.60
N SER A 140 -7.03 5.19 13.30
CA SER A 140 -5.74 5.38 13.97
C SER A 140 -5.91 5.77 15.44
N LEU A 141 -6.92 6.56 15.79
CA LEU A 141 -7.23 6.89 17.19
C LEU A 141 -7.70 5.66 17.97
N LEU A 142 -8.53 4.82 17.37
CA LEU A 142 -8.92 3.53 17.97
C LEU A 142 -7.71 2.60 18.14
N TRP A 143 -6.78 2.60 17.18
CA TRP A 143 -5.56 1.81 17.28
C TRP A 143 -4.68 2.22 18.47
N LEU A 144 -4.60 3.51 18.81
CA LEU A 144 -3.85 3.97 20.01
C LEU A 144 -4.40 3.35 21.31
N VAL A 145 -5.73 3.22 21.41
CA VAL A 145 -6.37 2.56 22.55
C VAL A 145 -6.14 1.05 22.49
N ALA A 146 -6.29 0.44 21.32
CA ALA A 146 -6.12 -1.00 21.13
C ALA A 146 -4.68 -1.48 21.42
N ASP A 147 -3.67 -0.69 21.05
CA ASP A 147 -2.26 -0.92 21.34
C ASP A 147 -1.97 -0.88 22.86
N THR A 148 -2.58 0.09 23.56
CA THR A 148 -2.53 0.17 25.03
C THR A 148 -3.11 -1.09 25.70
N LEU A 149 -4.09 -1.73 25.05
CA LEU A 149 -4.73 -2.96 25.51
C LEU A 149 -4.03 -4.24 25.03
N ASN A 150 -2.88 -4.15 24.35
CA ASN A 150 -2.16 -5.28 23.73
C ASN A 150 -3.04 -6.11 22.76
N SER A 151 -3.94 -5.45 22.02
CA SER A 151 -4.81 -6.11 21.06
C SER A 151 -4.03 -6.55 19.80
N PRO A 152 -4.39 -7.69 19.17
CA PRO A 152 -3.73 -8.14 17.96
C PRO A 152 -4.04 -7.21 16.77
N ILE A 153 -3.09 -7.08 15.84
CA ILE A 153 -3.20 -6.23 14.62
C ILE A 153 -4.47 -6.52 13.81
N VAL A 154 -4.91 -7.78 13.81
CA VAL A 154 -6.17 -8.22 13.17
C VAL A 154 -7.35 -7.36 13.60
N VAL A 155 -7.44 -7.02 14.89
CA VAL A 155 -8.52 -6.20 15.45
C VAL A 155 -8.49 -4.78 14.85
N GLY A 156 -7.28 -4.21 14.69
CA GLY A 156 -7.10 -2.92 14.02
C GLY A 156 -7.58 -2.94 12.57
N VAL A 157 -7.23 -4.00 11.83
CA VAL A 157 -7.68 -4.18 10.43
C VAL A 157 -9.21 -4.26 10.38
N VAL A 158 -9.84 -5.09 11.21
CA VAL A 158 -11.30 -5.26 11.25
C VAL A 158 -11.99 -3.93 11.53
N PHE A 159 -11.58 -3.20 12.58
CA PHE A 159 -12.19 -1.90 12.90
C PHE A 159 -11.98 -0.86 11.81
N SER A 160 -10.79 -0.84 11.19
CA SER A 160 -10.50 0.10 10.11
C SER A 160 -11.41 -0.12 8.89
N VAL A 161 -11.67 -1.38 8.52
CA VAL A 161 -12.56 -1.73 7.41
C VAL A 161 -14.00 -1.33 7.74
N LEU A 162 -14.48 -1.63 8.95
CA LEU A 162 -15.84 -1.26 9.37
C LEU A 162 -16.05 0.25 9.40
N LEU A 163 -15.07 1.02 9.86
CA LEU A 163 -15.11 2.48 9.79
C LEU A 163 -15.11 2.98 8.34
N GLN A 164 -14.30 2.41 7.45
CA GLN A 164 -14.32 2.79 6.03
C GLN A 164 -15.71 2.55 5.40
N GLU A 165 -16.37 1.43 5.70
CA GLU A 165 -17.73 1.15 5.22
C GLU A 165 -18.78 2.08 5.84
N LEU A 166 -18.64 2.44 7.12
CA LEU A 166 -19.48 3.45 7.77
C LEU A 166 -19.35 4.81 7.09
N PHE A 167 -18.13 5.26 6.80
CA PHE A 167 -17.91 6.54 6.12
C PHE A 167 -18.41 6.53 4.67
N ARG A 168 -18.36 5.36 3.99
CA ARG A 168 -19.02 5.20 2.68
C ARG A 168 -20.53 5.38 2.77
N TYR A 169 -21.17 4.88 3.83
CA TYR A 169 -22.58 5.15 4.12
C TYR A 169 -22.85 6.63 4.36
N LEU A 170 -22.00 7.33 5.12
CA LEU A 170 -22.14 8.77 5.37
C LEU A 170 -22.06 9.59 4.07
N ILE A 171 -21.15 9.24 3.16
CA ILE A 171 -21.07 9.88 1.84
C ILE A 171 -22.32 9.61 1.02
N TYR A 172 -22.83 8.37 1.01
CA TYR A 172 -24.09 8.07 0.33
C TYR A 172 -25.21 9.00 0.82
N LEU A 173 -25.35 9.19 2.13
CA LEU A 173 -26.35 10.10 2.70
C LEU A 173 -26.10 11.56 2.29
N LEU A 174 -24.84 12.00 2.31
CA LEU A 174 -24.46 13.35 1.89
C LEU A 174 -24.78 13.59 0.42
N LEU A 175 -24.41 12.66 -0.47
CA LEU A 175 -24.68 12.77 -1.90
C LEU A 175 -26.18 12.75 -2.19
N ARG A 176 -26.96 11.90 -1.54
CA ARG A 176 -28.43 11.90 -1.69
C ARG A 176 -29.07 13.21 -1.23
N LYS A 177 -28.57 13.80 -0.14
CA LYS A 177 -29.02 15.13 0.32
C LYS A 177 -28.62 16.23 -0.67
N ALA A 178 -27.39 16.19 -1.19
CA ALA A 178 -26.90 17.14 -2.17
C ALA A 178 -27.70 17.07 -3.48
N GLU A 179 -28.05 15.87 -3.96
CA GLU A 179 -28.90 15.69 -5.15
C GLU A 179 -30.26 16.38 -5.00
N VAL A 180 -30.90 16.24 -3.83
CA VAL A 180 -32.20 16.89 -3.57
C VAL A 180 -32.05 18.41 -3.50
N GLY A 181 -30.96 18.91 -2.90
CA GLY A 181 -30.68 20.34 -2.84
C GLY A 181 -30.43 20.94 -4.21
N LEU A 182 -29.59 20.30 -5.03
CA LEU A 182 -29.23 20.78 -6.37
C LEU A 182 -30.43 20.78 -7.32
N LYS A 183 -31.28 19.73 -7.28
CA LYS A 183 -32.50 19.65 -8.11
C LYS A 183 -33.50 20.77 -7.87
N LYS A 184 -33.50 21.40 -6.70
CA LYS A 184 -34.39 22.53 -6.39
C LYS A 184 -33.87 23.87 -6.91
N LEU A 185 -32.58 23.94 -7.27
CA LEU A 185 -31.89 25.17 -7.66
C LEU A 185 -31.57 25.24 -9.17
N THR A 186 -31.84 24.16 -9.92
CA THR A 186 -31.58 24.11 -11.37
C THR A 186 -32.87 23.77 -12.12
N GLU A 187 -33.35 24.68 -12.98
CA GLU A 187 -34.59 24.52 -13.75
C GLU A 187 -34.42 23.73 -15.06
N SER A 188 -33.19 23.51 -15.51
CA SER A 188 -32.88 22.76 -16.73
C SER A 188 -31.44 22.21 -16.65
N ASP A 189 -31.22 21.02 -17.19
CA ASP A 189 -29.91 20.38 -17.37
C ASP A 189 -29.16 19.83 -16.15
N THR A 190 -29.71 18.79 -15.51
CA THR A 190 -28.86 17.86 -14.76
C THR A 190 -29.02 16.40 -15.17
N ALA A 191 -28.76 16.13 -16.45
CA ALA A 191 -28.50 14.78 -16.95
C ALA A 191 -27.29 14.08 -16.27
N ILE A 192 -26.48 14.83 -15.53
CA ILE A 192 -25.35 14.29 -14.74
C ILE A 192 -25.81 13.77 -13.37
N ILE A 193 -26.83 14.38 -12.75
CA ILE A 193 -27.45 13.88 -11.50
C ILE A 193 -28.41 12.72 -11.78
N THR A 194 -28.94 12.58 -13.00
CA THR A 194 -29.90 11.51 -13.32
C THR A 194 -29.28 10.12 -13.28
N ASN A 195 -27.99 9.97 -13.59
CA ASN A 195 -27.31 8.68 -13.49
C ASN A 195 -26.64 8.47 -12.12
N LYS A 196 -27.44 8.04 -11.14
CA LYS A 196 -27.01 7.67 -9.78
C LYS A 196 -25.77 6.76 -9.75
N ASN A 197 -25.62 5.90 -10.76
CA ASN A 197 -24.49 4.99 -10.92
C ASN A 197 -23.16 5.73 -11.12
N ILE A 198 -23.16 6.89 -11.79
CA ILE A 198 -21.94 7.71 -11.99
C ILE A 198 -21.47 8.25 -10.64
N LEU A 199 -22.39 8.74 -9.80
CA LEU A 199 -22.03 9.27 -8.48
C LEU A 199 -21.43 8.20 -7.58
N ALA A 200 -21.99 6.99 -7.61
CA ALA A 200 -21.46 5.82 -6.91
C ALA A 200 -20.07 5.43 -7.39
N TYR A 201 -19.87 5.40 -8.72
CA TYR A 201 -18.60 5.10 -9.37
C TYR A 201 -17.52 6.12 -9.00
N VAL A 202 -17.82 7.42 -9.09
CA VAL A 202 -16.88 8.50 -8.78
C VAL A 202 -16.47 8.48 -7.32
N SER A 203 -17.44 8.28 -6.41
CA SER A 203 -17.20 8.15 -4.98
C SER A 203 -16.32 6.93 -4.65
N GLY A 204 -16.61 5.78 -5.28
CA GLY A 204 -15.81 4.56 -5.12
C GLY A 204 -14.38 4.72 -5.62
N LEU A 205 -14.19 5.38 -6.77
CA LEU A 205 -12.86 5.64 -7.32
C LEU A 205 -12.07 6.60 -6.44
N GLY A 206 -12.70 7.62 -5.86
CA GLY A 206 -12.04 8.52 -4.91
C GLY A 206 -11.56 7.81 -3.65
N PHE A 207 -12.38 6.91 -3.08
CA PHE A 207 -11.98 5.98 -2.01
C PHE A 207 -10.77 5.14 -2.42
N GLY A 208 -10.82 4.56 -3.62
CA GLY A 208 -9.77 3.71 -4.14
C GLY A 208 -8.44 4.45 -4.30
N ILE A 209 -8.44 5.60 -4.97
CA ILE A 209 -7.22 6.38 -5.25
C ILE A 209 -6.53 6.79 -3.96
N ILE A 210 -7.26 7.33 -2.98
CA ILE A 210 -6.63 7.80 -1.74
C ILE A 210 -6.13 6.64 -0.88
N SER A 211 -6.87 5.52 -0.83
CA SER A 211 -6.44 4.28 -0.18
C SER A 211 -5.17 3.71 -0.81
N GLY A 212 -5.13 3.68 -2.14
CA GLY A 212 -3.96 3.26 -2.89
C GLY A 212 -2.75 4.19 -2.68
N THR A 213 -2.99 5.51 -2.65
CA THR A 213 -1.96 6.52 -2.38
C THR A 213 -1.36 6.32 -0.99
N PHE A 214 -2.21 6.14 0.03
CA PHE A 214 -1.77 5.93 1.41
C PHE A 214 -0.97 4.63 1.59
N SER A 215 -1.33 3.57 0.86
CA SER A 215 -0.65 2.27 0.94
C SER A 215 0.68 2.21 0.16
N LEU A 216 0.81 2.93 -0.96
CA LEU A 216 1.93 2.73 -1.89
C LEU A 216 2.92 3.88 -1.99
N VAL A 217 2.55 5.14 -1.77
CA VAL A 217 3.43 6.29 -2.11
C VAL A 217 4.77 6.24 -1.36
N ASN A 218 4.76 5.89 -0.07
CA ASN A 218 6.01 5.78 0.71
C ASN A 218 6.88 4.62 0.22
N VAL A 219 6.26 3.47 -0.07
CA VAL A 219 6.95 2.31 -0.64
C VAL A 219 7.55 2.64 -2.01
N LEU A 220 6.82 3.40 -2.82
CA LEU A 220 7.27 3.81 -4.14
C LEU A 220 8.44 4.80 -4.06
N ALA A 221 8.44 5.69 -3.06
CA ALA A 221 9.58 6.58 -2.81
C ALA A 221 10.86 5.76 -2.51
N ASP A 222 10.75 4.69 -1.73
CA ASP A 222 11.89 3.81 -1.42
C ASP A 222 12.41 3.06 -2.66
N ALA A 223 11.54 2.76 -3.63
CA ALA A 223 11.92 2.10 -4.89
C ALA A 223 12.81 2.97 -5.81
N THR A 224 12.93 4.28 -5.55
CA THR A 224 13.83 5.17 -6.30
C THR A 224 15.31 4.95 -5.95
N GLY A 225 15.58 4.28 -4.83
CA GLY A 225 16.92 3.95 -4.37
C GLY A 225 17.62 2.89 -5.22
N PRO A 226 18.96 2.79 -5.15
CA PRO A 226 19.72 1.78 -5.88
C PRO A 226 19.65 0.36 -5.28
N GLY A 227 18.87 0.16 -4.20
CA GLY A 227 18.70 -1.13 -3.54
C GLY A 227 17.28 -1.65 -3.68
N THR A 228 17.12 -2.98 -3.72
CA THR A 228 15.81 -3.65 -3.63
C THR A 228 15.63 -4.31 -2.26
N VAL A 229 14.39 -4.66 -1.93
CA VAL A 229 14.05 -5.38 -0.69
C VAL A 229 14.58 -6.81 -0.78
N GLY A 230 15.13 -7.35 0.31
CA GLY A 230 15.56 -8.75 0.38
C GLY A 230 16.84 -9.03 1.17
N LEU A 231 17.54 -7.99 1.65
CA LEU A 231 18.77 -8.16 2.43
C LEU A 231 18.56 -9.02 3.71
N HIS A 232 17.38 -8.93 4.32
CA HIS A 232 17.02 -9.67 5.54
C HIS A 232 16.15 -10.91 5.25
N GLY A 233 16.20 -11.44 4.03
CA GLY A 233 15.44 -12.63 3.63
C GLY A 233 14.03 -12.35 3.10
N ASP A 234 13.65 -11.08 2.94
CA ASP A 234 12.43 -10.68 2.25
C ASP A 234 12.48 -10.95 0.73
N SER A 235 11.35 -10.87 0.06
CA SER A 235 11.28 -11.10 -1.39
C SER A 235 11.63 -9.87 -2.20
N ASN A 236 12.42 -10.07 -3.26
CA ASN A 236 12.69 -9.06 -4.29
C ASN A 236 11.43 -8.63 -5.06
N LEU A 237 10.31 -9.36 -4.92
CA LEU A 237 9.02 -9.05 -5.56
C LEU A 237 8.15 -8.09 -4.74
N PHE A 238 8.65 -7.56 -3.62
CA PHE A 238 7.89 -6.72 -2.71
C PHE A 238 7.24 -5.50 -3.39
N PHE A 239 8.00 -4.74 -4.19
CA PHE A 239 7.49 -3.56 -4.88
C PHE A 239 6.39 -3.90 -5.88
N LEU A 240 6.61 -4.93 -6.71
CA LEU A 240 5.63 -5.40 -7.69
C LEU A 240 4.34 -5.90 -7.03
N THR A 241 4.47 -6.71 -5.98
CA THR A 241 3.34 -7.26 -5.20
C THR A 241 2.54 -6.14 -4.54
N SER A 242 3.23 -5.14 -3.97
CA SER A 242 2.60 -3.97 -3.37
C SER A 242 1.79 -3.20 -4.41
N SER A 243 2.36 -2.92 -5.58
CA SER A 243 1.64 -2.25 -6.68
C SER A 243 0.44 -3.04 -7.19
N LEU A 244 0.56 -4.36 -7.35
CA LEU A 244 -0.56 -5.23 -7.76
C LEU A 244 -1.67 -5.24 -6.72
N THR A 245 -1.32 -5.28 -5.44
CA THR A 245 -2.28 -5.23 -4.33
C THR A 245 -2.97 -3.86 -4.30
N THR A 246 -2.23 -2.77 -4.46
CA THR A 246 -2.77 -1.41 -4.52
C THR A 246 -3.75 -1.25 -5.68
N LEU A 247 -3.39 -1.67 -6.91
CA LEU A 247 -4.32 -1.64 -8.04
C LEU A 247 -5.60 -2.41 -7.72
N CYS A 248 -5.47 -3.60 -7.14
CA CYS A 248 -6.60 -4.44 -6.77
C CYS A 248 -7.55 -3.71 -5.81
N PHE A 249 -7.03 -3.11 -4.73
CA PHE A 249 -7.83 -2.33 -3.79
C PHE A 249 -8.47 -1.09 -4.42
N VAL A 250 -7.78 -0.38 -5.31
CA VAL A 250 -8.36 0.80 -6.00
C VAL A 250 -9.57 0.40 -6.85
N LEU A 251 -9.43 -0.68 -7.63
CA LEU A 251 -10.52 -1.20 -8.46
C LEU A 251 -11.64 -1.81 -7.63
N LEU A 252 -11.31 -2.52 -6.54
CA LEU A 252 -12.29 -3.06 -5.60
C LEU A 252 -13.09 -1.94 -4.93
N HIS A 253 -12.47 -0.88 -4.42
CA HIS A 253 -13.19 0.27 -3.88
C HIS A 253 -14.12 0.92 -4.89
N THR A 254 -13.71 0.96 -6.16
CA THR A 254 -14.57 1.47 -7.24
C THR A 254 -15.80 0.58 -7.44
N ALA A 255 -15.61 -0.75 -7.53
CA ALA A 255 -16.70 -1.71 -7.70
C ALA A 255 -17.61 -1.81 -6.46
N TRP A 256 -17.02 -1.80 -5.27
CA TRP A 256 -17.73 -1.76 -3.99
C TRP A 256 -18.56 -0.49 -3.86
N GLY A 257 -18.04 0.67 -4.27
CA GLY A 257 -18.80 1.93 -4.29
C GLY A 257 -20.09 1.81 -5.11
N VAL A 258 -20.00 1.24 -6.33
CA VAL A 258 -21.15 1.00 -7.20
C VAL A 258 -22.16 0.04 -6.56
N LEU A 259 -21.71 -1.12 -6.07
CA LEU A 259 -22.60 -2.10 -5.44
C LEU A 259 -23.23 -1.60 -4.15
N PHE A 260 -22.49 -0.85 -3.34
CA PHE A 260 -22.96 -0.30 -2.08
C PHE A 260 -24.10 0.69 -2.30
N PHE A 261 -23.96 1.60 -3.26
CA PHE A 261 -25.02 2.56 -3.60
C PHE A 261 -26.21 1.85 -4.23
N HIS A 262 -25.96 0.88 -5.13
CA HIS A 262 -27.02 0.08 -5.73
C HIS A 262 -27.84 -0.68 -4.68
N ALA A 263 -27.17 -1.28 -3.67
CA ALA A 263 -27.83 -1.98 -2.57
C ALA A 263 -28.76 -1.06 -1.77
N LEU A 264 -28.29 0.14 -1.44
CA LEU A 264 -29.07 1.12 -0.67
C LEU A 264 -30.23 1.72 -1.45
N ASP A 265 -30.04 1.97 -2.75
CA ASP A 265 -31.07 2.48 -3.65
C ASP A 265 -32.17 1.44 -3.90
N THR A 266 -31.80 0.18 -4.12
CA THR A 266 -32.73 -0.92 -4.42
C THR A 266 -33.27 -1.64 -3.18
N LYS A 267 -32.81 -1.24 -1.98
CA LYS A 267 -33.13 -1.89 -0.69
C LYS A 267 -32.79 -3.39 -0.65
N LYS A 268 -31.84 -3.84 -1.50
CA LYS A 268 -31.34 -5.21 -1.49
C LYS A 268 -30.12 -5.29 -0.59
N PHE A 269 -30.20 -6.09 0.47
CA PHE A 269 -29.10 -6.22 1.44
C PHE A 269 -27.97 -7.14 0.97
N LEU A 270 -28.22 -8.04 -0.01
CA LEU A 270 -27.22 -9.01 -0.44
C LEU A 270 -25.93 -8.36 -0.99
N PRO A 271 -25.97 -7.36 -1.89
CA PRO A 271 -24.74 -6.71 -2.35
C PRO A 271 -24.07 -5.90 -1.23
N LEU A 272 -24.83 -5.36 -0.27
CA LEU A 272 -24.27 -4.66 0.89
C LEU A 272 -23.46 -5.62 1.78
N ILE A 273 -24.02 -6.78 2.11
CA ILE A 273 -23.33 -7.82 2.87
C ILE A 273 -22.07 -8.26 2.12
N TRP A 274 -22.18 -8.52 0.81
CA TRP A 274 -21.03 -8.88 -0.02
C TRP A 274 -19.92 -7.83 0.02
N VAL A 275 -20.24 -6.54 -0.08
CA VAL A 275 -19.24 -5.46 -0.05
C VAL A 275 -18.47 -5.48 1.28
N VAL A 276 -19.17 -5.54 2.41
CA VAL A 276 -18.51 -5.52 3.73
C VAL A 276 -17.68 -6.80 3.95
N THR A 277 -18.22 -7.97 3.62
CA THR A 277 -17.52 -9.25 3.82
C THR A 277 -16.34 -9.41 2.88
N SER A 278 -16.48 -9.04 1.61
CA SER A 278 -15.38 -9.11 0.63
C SER A 278 -14.29 -8.09 0.93
N HIS A 279 -14.62 -6.89 1.39
CA HIS A 279 -13.62 -5.93 1.85
C HIS A 279 -12.84 -6.48 3.04
N LEU A 280 -13.54 -7.02 4.05
CA LEU A 280 -12.87 -7.63 5.18
C LEU A 280 -12.01 -8.83 4.77
N LEU A 281 -12.52 -9.70 3.89
CA LEU A 281 -11.79 -10.86 3.37
C LEU A 281 -10.48 -10.45 2.71
N VAL A 282 -10.52 -9.52 1.75
CA VAL A 282 -9.32 -9.10 1.00
C VAL A 282 -8.33 -8.38 1.92
N SER A 283 -8.82 -7.56 2.87
CA SER A 283 -7.96 -6.94 3.89
C SER A 283 -7.29 -7.98 4.79
N LEU A 284 -7.99 -9.01 5.25
CA LEU A 284 -7.42 -10.06 6.09
C LEU A 284 -6.45 -10.96 5.32
N LEU A 285 -6.69 -11.21 4.03
CA LEU A 285 -5.75 -11.94 3.17
C LEU A 285 -4.37 -11.26 3.15
N THR A 286 -4.30 -9.92 3.18
CA THR A 286 -3.01 -9.21 3.18
C THR A 286 -2.14 -9.50 4.42
N LEU A 287 -2.71 -10.01 5.51
CA LEU A 287 -1.95 -10.39 6.71
C LEU A 287 -1.02 -11.59 6.49
N MET A 288 -1.22 -12.34 5.39
CA MET A 288 -0.34 -13.46 5.01
C MET A 288 0.87 -13.00 4.17
N ASN A 289 0.93 -11.72 3.75
CA ASN A 289 2.04 -11.19 2.96
C ASN A 289 3.41 -11.25 3.67
N PRO A 290 3.53 -11.04 5.00
CA PRO A 290 4.81 -11.21 5.70
C PRO A 290 5.38 -12.63 5.62
N SER A 291 4.52 -13.64 5.49
CA SER A 291 4.94 -15.03 5.29
C SER A 291 5.37 -15.34 3.84
N GLN A 292 5.49 -14.31 2.99
CA GLN A 292 5.87 -14.41 1.57
C GLN A 292 4.93 -15.25 0.71
N LEU A 293 3.71 -15.53 1.21
CA LEU A 293 2.67 -16.28 0.51
C LEU A 293 1.89 -15.39 -0.46
N TYR A 294 2.59 -14.62 -1.31
CA TYR A 294 1.97 -13.64 -2.21
C TYR A 294 0.98 -14.24 -3.19
N LEU A 295 1.22 -15.48 -3.64
CA LEU A 295 0.31 -16.18 -4.52
C LEU A 295 -1.04 -16.44 -3.83
N ALA A 296 -1.02 -16.79 -2.55
CA ALA A 296 -2.21 -17.08 -1.75
C ALA A 296 -2.99 -15.81 -1.38
N THR A 297 -2.41 -14.62 -1.50
CA THR A 297 -3.08 -13.34 -1.23
C THR A 297 -3.57 -12.67 -2.51
N ILE A 298 -2.72 -12.57 -3.53
CA ILE A 298 -3.02 -11.87 -4.79
C ILE A 298 -4.09 -12.61 -5.60
N LEU A 299 -3.95 -13.93 -5.83
CA LEU A 299 -4.92 -14.65 -6.68
C LEU A 299 -6.34 -14.58 -6.13
N PRO A 300 -6.60 -14.88 -4.84
CA PRO A 300 -7.94 -14.75 -4.30
C PRO A 300 -8.44 -13.30 -4.30
N ALA A 301 -7.58 -12.31 -4.04
CA ALA A 301 -7.97 -10.90 -4.11
C ALA A 301 -8.43 -10.49 -5.52
N TYR A 302 -7.69 -10.91 -6.56
CA TYR A 302 -8.07 -10.64 -7.96
C TYR A 302 -9.31 -11.44 -8.39
N ALA A 303 -9.51 -12.66 -7.89
CA ALA A 303 -10.76 -13.39 -8.11
C ALA A 303 -11.97 -12.63 -7.52
N VAL A 304 -11.84 -12.13 -6.29
CA VAL A 304 -12.86 -11.28 -5.65
C VAL A 304 -13.08 -10.01 -6.46
N LEU A 305 -12.02 -9.39 -6.98
CA LEU A 305 -12.13 -8.22 -7.86
C LEU A 305 -12.95 -8.53 -9.12
N VAL A 306 -12.63 -9.61 -9.85
CA VAL A 306 -13.35 -9.98 -11.08
C VAL A 306 -14.83 -10.23 -10.78
N VAL A 307 -15.14 -11.00 -9.74
CA VAL A 307 -16.54 -11.29 -9.34
C VAL A 307 -17.27 -9.99 -8.97
N THR A 308 -16.66 -9.15 -8.16
CA THR A 308 -17.26 -7.88 -7.69
C THR A 308 -17.44 -6.90 -8.85
N ALA A 309 -16.47 -6.81 -9.78
CA ALA A 309 -16.53 -5.94 -10.95
C ALA A 309 -17.62 -6.38 -11.94
N LEU A 310 -17.74 -7.68 -12.22
CA LEU A 310 -18.80 -8.21 -13.08
C LEU A 310 -20.18 -7.96 -12.47
N TRP A 311 -20.32 -8.13 -11.15
CA TRP A 311 -21.57 -7.84 -10.45
C TRP A 311 -21.87 -6.33 -10.47
N ALA A 312 -20.88 -5.47 -10.21
CA ALA A 312 -21.04 -4.02 -10.30
C ALA A 312 -21.47 -3.58 -11.71
N ALA A 313 -20.90 -4.18 -12.76
CA ALA A 313 -21.30 -3.92 -14.14
C ALA A 313 -22.76 -4.31 -14.39
N GLY A 314 -23.19 -5.50 -13.92
CA GLY A 314 -24.58 -5.93 -13.99
C GLY A 314 -25.54 -5.00 -13.23
N ALA A 315 -25.15 -4.57 -12.03
CA ALA A 315 -25.91 -3.61 -11.21
C ALA A 315 -26.03 -2.22 -11.86
N ALA A 316 -25.04 -1.84 -12.68
CA ALA A 316 -25.06 -0.62 -13.47
C ALA A 316 -25.83 -0.75 -14.80
N GLY A 317 -26.37 -1.94 -15.13
CA GLY A 317 -27.19 -2.19 -16.32
C GLY A 317 -26.46 -2.87 -17.49
N ALA A 318 -25.23 -3.35 -17.29
CA ALA A 318 -24.55 -4.15 -18.32
C ALA A 318 -25.19 -5.55 -18.45
N SER A 319 -25.37 -6.01 -19.68
CA SER A 319 -25.84 -7.36 -20.00
C SER A 319 -25.04 -7.93 -21.17
N PHE A 320 -25.07 -9.26 -21.37
CA PHE A 320 -24.47 -9.89 -22.56
C PHE A 320 -25.01 -9.31 -23.87
N THR A 321 -26.30 -8.91 -23.88
CA THR A 321 -26.91 -8.22 -25.02
C THR A 321 -26.32 -6.83 -25.24
N SER A 322 -26.05 -6.08 -24.16
CA SER A 322 -25.39 -4.77 -24.23
C SER A 322 -23.96 -4.90 -24.76
N LEU A 323 -23.23 -5.93 -24.34
CA LEU A 323 -21.88 -6.23 -24.81
C LEU A 323 -21.89 -6.62 -26.29
N LYS A 324 -22.78 -7.53 -26.70
CA LYS A 324 -22.94 -7.92 -28.10
C LYS A 324 -23.28 -6.71 -28.96
N LYS A 325 -24.20 -5.85 -28.51
CA LYS A 325 -24.53 -4.59 -29.19
C LYS A 325 -23.27 -3.73 -29.36
N CYS A 326 -22.49 -3.50 -28.31
CA CYS A 326 -21.26 -2.71 -28.37
C CYS A 326 -20.26 -3.25 -29.42
N LEU A 327 -20.10 -4.57 -29.50
CA LEU A 327 -19.22 -5.22 -30.48
C LEU A 327 -19.76 -5.17 -31.91
N THR A 328 -21.08 -5.06 -32.08
CA THR A 328 -21.74 -4.99 -33.39
C THR A 328 -22.03 -3.58 -33.88
N ILE A 329 -21.78 -2.53 -33.08
CA ILE A 329 -21.97 -1.14 -33.52
C ILE A 329 -20.98 -0.87 -34.65
N GLN A 330 -21.51 -0.78 -35.87
CA GLN A 330 -20.77 -0.17 -36.97
C GLN A 330 -20.69 1.34 -36.76
N PRO A 331 -19.55 1.98 -37.08
CA PRO A 331 -19.41 3.42 -36.93
C PRO A 331 -20.50 4.11 -37.77
N LYS A 332 -21.34 4.93 -37.13
CA LYS A 332 -22.28 5.79 -37.85
C LYS A 332 -21.46 6.77 -38.70
N THR A 333 -21.44 6.59 -40.01
CA THR A 333 -21.01 7.61 -40.96
C THR A 333 -21.98 8.78 -40.85
N VAL A 334 -21.54 9.86 -40.21
CA VAL A 334 -22.26 11.14 -40.21
C VAL A 334 -22.09 11.73 -41.61
N GLN A 335 -23.15 11.67 -42.41
CA GLN A 335 -23.20 12.38 -43.69
C GLN A 335 -23.32 13.87 -43.39
N VAL A 336 -22.22 14.61 -43.53
CA VAL A 336 -22.24 16.07 -43.48
C VAL A 336 -22.79 16.54 -44.82
N ARG A 337 -24.03 17.04 -44.84
CA ARG A 337 -24.58 17.73 -46.01
C ARG A 337 -23.81 19.05 -46.14
N VAL A 338 -22.97 19.16 -47.15
CA VAL A 338 -22.44 20.44 -47.63
C VAL A 338 -23.63 21.11 -48.32
N GLU A 339 -24.11 22.23 -47.77
CA GLU A 339 -24.99 23.13 -48.50
C GLU A 339 -24.10 23.97 -49.42
N ASP A 340 -24.38 23.89 -50.72
CA ASP A 340 -23.67 24.57 -51.81
C ASP A 340 -23.91 26.09 -51.81
#